data_AF-A0A838PY53-F1
#
_entry.id   AF-A0A838PY53-F1
#
_cell.length_a   1.000
_cell.length_b   1.000
_cell.length_c   1.000
_cell.angle_alpha   90.00
_cell.angle_beta   90.00
_cell.angle_gamma   90.00
#
_symmetry.space_group_name_H-M   'P 1'
#
loop_
_entity.id
_entity.type
_entity.pdbx_description
1 polymer ?
#
loop_
_entity_poly.entity_id
_entity_poly.type
_entity_poly.pdbx_seq_one_letter_code
_entity_poly.pdbx_strand_id
1 'polypeptide(L)'
;MNEYRFLPWARGGLGAGIAPDASGPRGRSTAKVTISVAHGRGPADIAKDVHLVTKDVQLFGPGDVVGLDPRQVIRTDPAPGATEFEQNYFPLIEFDAPELPWLFSPLVPAASARQRPWLCLIVVRQDRASVESDPRTPLPVLRVEAATQELPDLGESWAWAHAQVTGAEGDVAQVLRDSPERTLSRLVCPRRLETGKSYLACLVPSFKAGVQAGLGATVDAVAEPAWVTPAPSTVTLPVDHQWRFTTGGVGEFASLARRLEPRELDAAVSTRPMDLSNPRGGLPPSATLGLEGALRSPLFTRDRLGTDTGFERELEKLLNGQPGQAKTVVLPPAYGEHHTPRPPANQKFLTV
;
A
#
# COMPACT_ATOMS: atom_id res chain seq x y z
N MET A 1 12.99 -10.44 -5.42
CA MET A 1 12.13 -9.28 -5.71
C MET A 1 10.99 -9.34 -4.70
N ASN A 2 10.78 -8.32 -3.87
CA ASN A 2 9.68 -8.33 -2.91
C ASN A 2 8.38 -8.04 -3.67
N GLU A 3 7.54 -9.06 -3.85
CA GLU A 3 6.20 -8.92 -4.43
C GLU A 3 5.24 -8.42 -3.35
N TYR A 4 4.40 -7.44 -3.69
CA TYR A 4 3.33 -6.93 -2.82
C TYR A 4 1.98 -7.22 -3.48
N ARG A 5 1.03 -7.73 -2.68
CA ARG A 5 -0.36 -7.93 -3.10
C ARG A 5 -1.28 -7.06 -2.24
N PHE A 6 -2.18 -6.34 -2.90
CA PHE A 6 -3.17 -5.49 -2.25
C PHE A 6 -4.56 -6.11 -2.40
N LEU A 7 -5.23 -6.30 -1.27
CA LEU A 7 -6.59 -6.82 -1.22
C LEU A 7 -7.54 -5.66 -0.90
N PRO A 8 -8.66 -5.52 -1.61
CA PRO A 8 -9.63 -4.45 -1.35
C PRO A 8 -10.28 -4.58 0.04
N TRP A 9 -10.26 -5.79 0.62
CA TRP A 9 -10.67 -6.08 1.99
C TRP A 9 -10.14 -7.44 2.43
N ALA A 10 -10.11 -7.68 3.74
CA ALA A 10 -9.82 -8.99 4.32
C ALA A 10 -10.77 -9.27 5.49
N ARG A 11 -11.22 -10.52 5.60
CA ARG A 11 -12.00 -11.01 6.75
C ARG A 11 -11.79 -12.50 6.91
N GLY A 12 -11.37 -12.92 8.09
CA GLY A 12 -11.13 -14.33 8.43
C GLY A 12 -12.27 -14.97 9.24
N GLY A 13 -12.16 -16.27 9.47
CA GLY A 13 -13.01 -17.03 10.39
C GLY A 13 -14.50 -16.97 10.07
N LEU A 14 -15.34 -16.93 11.12
CA LEU A 14 -16.80 -16.88 10.98
C LEU A 14 -17.29 -15.61 10.27
N GLY A 15 -16.52 -14.53 10.33
CA GLY A 15 -16.85 -13.28 9.65
C GLY A 15 -16.88 -13.42 8.11
N ALA A 16 -16.12 -14.36 7.55
CA ALA A 16 -16.15 -14.62 6.11
C ALA A 16 -17.50 -15.23 5.64
N GLY A 17 -18.29 -15.80 6.56
CA GLY A 17 -19.55 -16.48 6.28
C GLY A 17 -20.81 -15.72 6.70
N ILE A 18 -20.76 -14.39 6.81
CA ILE A 18 -21.92 -13.56 7.19
C ILE A 18 -23.04 -13.71 6.14
N ALA A 19 -24.26 -13.98 6.60
CA ALA A 19 -25.42 -14.16 5.72
C ALA A 19 -25.97 -12.81 5.18
N PRO A 20 -26.63 -12.80 4.00
CA PRO A 20 -27.13 -11.57 3.35
C PRO A 20 -28.11 -10.71 4.17
N ASP A 21 -28.88 -11.32 5.07
CA ASP A 21 -29.98 -10.67 5.81
C ASP A 21 -29.62 -10.41 7.30
N ALA A 22 -28.33 -10.31 7.61
CA ALA A 22 -27.86 -10.62 8.95
C ALA A 22 -27.60 -9.42 9.87
N SER A 23 -27.89 -8.19 9.45
CA SER A 23 -27.64 -6.99 10.27
C SER A 23 -28.70 -6.85 11.38
N GLY A 24 -28.32 -7.15 12.61
CA GLY A 24 -29.14 -6.99 13.82
C GLY A 24 -28.78 -5.75 14.63
N PRO A 25 -29.46 -5.54 15.79
CA PRO A 25 -29.14 -4.46 16.71
C PRO A 25 -27.65 -4.39 17.04
N ARG A 26 -27.15 -3.17 17.28
CA ARG A 26 -25.71 -2.88 17.51
C ARG A 26 -24.82 -3.16 16.31
N GLY A 27 -25.40 -3.33 15.12
CA GLY A 27 -24.70 -3.72 13.90
C GLY A 27 -24.10 -5.13 13.96
N ARG A 28 -24.65 -6.01 14.80
CA ARG A 28 -24.21 -7.40 14.84
C ARG A 28 -24.58 -8.12 13.55
N SER A 29 -23.73 -9.04 13.11
CA SER A 29 -24.00 -9.90 11.96
C SER A 29 -24.22 -11.35 12.41
N THR A 30 -25.05 -12.08 11.69
CA THR A 30 -25.26 -13.53 11.91
C THR A 30 -24.51 -14.36 10.86
N ALA A 31 -23.83 -15.42 11.30
CA ALA A 31 -23.22 -16.43 10.44
C ALA A 31 -23.88 -17.79 10.68
N LYS A 32 -24.07 -18.58 9.61
CA LYS A 32 -24.60 -19.95 9.72
C LYS A 32 -23.45 -20.92 9.91
N VAL A 33 -23.48 -21.68 11.00
CA VAL A 33 -22.49 -22.71 11.31
C VAL A 33 -23.17 -24.08 11.27
N THR A 34 -22.64 -24.97 10.44
CA THR A 34 -23.08 -26.37 10.38
C THR A 34 -22.10 -27.24 11.15
N ILE A 35 -22.59 -27.91 12.17
CA ILE A 35 -21.83 -28.80 13.04
C ILE A 35 -22.23 -30.24 12.72
N SER A 36 -21.25 -31.10 12.48
CA SER A 36 -21.48 -32.55 12.43
C SER A 36 -21.45 -33.14 13.84
N VAL A 37 -22.58 -33.69 14.26
CA VAL A 37 -22.72 -34.40 15.54
C VAL A 37 -22.81 -35.88 15.23
N ALA A 38 -21.86 -36.66 15.74
CA ALA A 38 -21.87 -38.10 15.60
C ALA A 38 -22.13 -38.75 16.95
N HIS A 39 -23.00 -39.76 16.99
CA HIS A 39 -23.26 -40.56 18.19
C HIS A 39 -22.87 -42.03 17.95
N GLY A 40 -22.20 -42.66 18.91
CA GLY A 40 -21.82 -44.06 18.79
C GLY A 40 -21.05 -44.57 20.02
N ARG A 41 -21.07 -45.90 20.24
CA ARG A 41 -20.34 -46.55 21.35
C ARG A 41 -18.92 -47.00 20.95
N GLY A 42 -18.49 -46.73 19.72
CA GLY A 42 -17.15 -47.00 19.20
C GLY A 42 -16.93 -46.41 17.79
N PRO A 43 -15.69 -46.46 17.25
CA PRO A 43 -15.32 -45.78 16.00
C PRO A 43 -16.15 -46.19 14.77
N ALA A 44 -16.58 -47.46 14.71
CA ALA A 44 -17.40 -47.99 13.61
C ALA A 44 -18.88 -47.53 13.65
N ASP A 45 -19.37 -47.14 14.82
CA ASP A 45 -20.74 -46.62 15.01
C ASP A 45 -20.80 -45.12 14.76
N ILE A 46 -19.76 -44.39 15.17
CA ILE A 46 -19.61 -42.93 14.97
C ILE A 46 -19.70 -42.55 13.48
N ALA A 47 -19.17 -43.38 12.58
CA ALA A 47 -19.19 -43.12 11.15
C ALA A 47 -20.57 -43.30 10.50
N LYS A 48 -21.54 -43.94 11.18
CA LYS A 48 -22.85 -44.31 10.61
C LYS A 48 -23.98 -43.38 11.03
N ASP A 49 -23.79 -42.61 12.10
CA ASP A 49 -24.83 -41.76 12.69
C ASP A 49 -24.34 -40.31 12.81
N VAL A 50 -24.05 -39.69 11.66
CA VAL A 50 -23.61 -38.29 11.56
C VAL A 50 -24.80 -37.41 11.23
N HIS A 51 -25.21 -36.58 12.18
CA HIS A 51 -26.24 -35.55 12.01
C HIS A 51 -25.62 -34.18 11.76
N LEU A 52 -26.03 -33.53 10.69
CA LEU A 52 -25.67 -32.13 10.43
C LEU A 52 -26.67 -31.21 11.12
N VAL A 53 -26.18 -30.38 12.04
CA VAL A 53 -26.99 -29.38 12.76
C VAL A 53 -26.50 -28.00 12.37
N THR A 54 -27.37 -27.22 11.71
CA THR A 54 -27.09 -25.82 11.39
C THR A 54 -27.62 -24.90 12.49
N LYS A 55 -26.77 -23.99 12.96
CA LYS A 55 -27.10 -22.96 13.96
C LYS A 55 -26.69 -21.59 13.46
N ASP A 56 -27.50 -20.60 13.82
CA ASP A 56 -27.20 -19.20 13.60
C ASP A 56 -26.36 -18.70 14.79
N VAL A 57 -25.17 -18.19 14.51
CA VAL A 57 -24.24 -17.63 15.49
C VAL A 57 -24.15 -16.13 15.27
N GLN A 58 -24.33 -15.36 16.35
CA GLN A 58 -24.19 -13.91 16.30
C GLN A 58 -22.73 -13.51 16.46
N LEU A 59 -22.26 -12.65 15.57
CA LEU A 59 -20.94 -12.03 15.58
C LEU A 59 -21.04 -10.61 16.14
N PHE A 60 -19.96 -10.17 16.79
CA PHE A 60 -19.85 -8.80 17.26
C PHE A 60 -19.91 -7.80 16.10
N GLY A 61 -20.58 -6.67 16.34
CA GLY A 61 -20.70 -5.56 15.42
C GLY A 61 -19.97 -4.31 15.92
N PRO A 62 -20.04 -3.19 15.19
CA PRO A 62 -19.39 -1.93 15.59
C PRO A 62 -19.88 -1.45 16.96
N GLY A 63 -21.17 -1.70 17.26
CA GLY A 63 -21.78 -1.30 18.53
C GLY A 63 -21.38 -2.14 19.73
N ASP A 64 -20.52 -3.15 19.56
CA ASP A 64 -19.95 -3.94 20.65
C ASP A 64 -18.51 -3.52 21.00
N VAL A 65 -17.93 -2.61 20.23
CA VAL A 65 -16.55 -2.13 20.41
C VAL A 65 -16.57 -0.79 21.15
N VAL A 66 -15.77 -0.71 22.21
CA VAL A 66 -15.63 0.50 23.04
C VAL A 66 -14.17 0.98 23.13
N GLY A 67 -13.31 0.44 22.27
CA GLY A 67 -11.91 0.83 22.14
C GLY A 67 -11.07 -0.22 21.42
N LEU A 68 -9.90 0.21 20.95
CA LEU A 68 -8.91 -0.63 20.30
C LEU A 68 -7.66 -0.76 21.17
N ASP A 69 -7.00 -1.91 21.11
CA ASP A 69 -5.66 -2.05 21.68
C ASP A 69 -4.70 -1.19 20.87
N PRO A 70 -4.00 -0.20 21.48
CA PRO A 70 -3.10 0.70 20.76
C PRO A 70 -1.95 -0.04 20.06
N ARG A 71 -1.61 -1.26 20.50
CA ARG A 71 -0.59 -2.10 19.84
C ARG A 71 -1.01 -2.59 18.45
N GLN A 72 -2.28 -2.50 18.10
CA GLN A 72 -2.73 -2.75 16.74
C GLN A 72 -2.22 -1.69 15.76
N VAL A 73 -1.94 -0.47 16.22
CA VAL A 73 -1.39 0.59 15.37
C VAL A 73 0.12 0.41 15.27
N ILE A 74 0.60 0.02 14.09
CA ILE A 74 2.03 -0.25 13.86
C ILE A 74 2.76 0.92 13.19
N ARG A 75 2.02 1.79 12.48
CA ARG A 75 2.57 2.99 11.85
C ARG A 75 1.49 4.02 11.58
N THR A 76 1.84 5.29 11.74
CA THR A 76 1.11 6.42 11.15
C THR A 76 2.04 7.16 10.21
N ASP A 77 1.49 7.70 9.14
CA ASP A 77 2.19 8.68 8.30
C ASP A 77 1.17 9.80 7.99
N PRO A 78 1.38 11.04 8.46
CA PRO A 78 2.60 11.56 9.06
C PRO A 78 2.88 10.94 10.44
N ALA A 79 4.16 10.92 10.82
CA ALA A 79 4.52 10.58 12.21
C ALA A 79 3.88 11.58 13.19
N PRO A 80 3.54 11.17 14.42
CA PRO A 80 2.99 12.08 15.43
C PRO A 80 3.93 13.27 15.67
N GLY A 81 3.40 14.48 15.54
CA GLY A 81 4.16 15.73 15.71
C GLY A 81 4.98 16.17 14.50
N ALA A 82 4.87 15.49 13.34
CA ALA A 82 5.53 15.93 12.11
C ALA A 82 5.14 17.38 11.76
N THR A 83 6.10 18.22 11.36
CA THR A 83 5.87 19.65 11.14
C THR A 83 5.86 20.08 9.68
N GLU A 84 6.47 19.28 8.79
CA GLU A 84 6.69 19.62 7.38
C GLU A 84 6.11 18.53 6.46
N PHE A 85 4.94 17.98 6.80
CA PHE A 85 4.33 16.96 5.95
C PHE A 85 3.93 17.53 4.59
N GLU A 86 4.19 16.77 3.52
CA GLU A 86 3.90 17.16 2.16
C GLU A 86 2.39 17.12 1.89
N GLN A 87 1.81 18.26 1.51
CA GLN A 87 0.37 18.46 1.36
C GLN A 87 -0.31 17.63 0.25
N ASN A 88 0.48 17.12 -0.70
CA ASN A 88 0.06 16.29 -1.83
C ASN A 88 0.03 14.79 -1.50
N TYR A 89 0.48 14.39 -0.31
CA TYR A 89 0.35 13.02 0.18
C TYR A 89 -0.91 12.87 1.02
N PHE A 90 -1.46 11.65 1.02
CA PHE A 90 -2.58 11.31 1.89
C PHE A 90 -2.08 10.76 3.22
N PRO A 91 -2.54 11.31 4.36
CA PRO A 91 -2.30 10.70 5.66
C PRO A 91 -2.85 9.27 5.71
N LEU A 92 -2.17 8.40 6.43
CA LEU A 92 -2.50 6.99 6.58
C LEU A 92 -2.20 6.47 7.99
N ILE A 93 -2.83 5.36 8.32
CA ILE A 93 -2.57 4.54 9.51
C ILE A 93 -2.51 3.07 9.07
N GLU A 94 -1.52 2.35 9.60
CA GLU A 94 -1.32 0.93 9.36
C GLU A 94 -1.57 0.13 10.63
N PHE A 95 -2.19 -1.04 10.45
CA PHE A 95 -2.51 -1.96 11.52
C PHE A 95 -1.84 -3.31 11.33
N ASP A 96 -1.49 -3.94 12.46
CA ASP A 96 -0.93 -5.29 12.51
C ASP A 96 -1.91 -6.32 11.90
N ALA A 97 -3.17 -6.34 12.35
CA ALA A 97 -4.16 -7.25 11.81
C ALA A 97 -4.69 -6.81 10.42
N PRO A 98 -4.63 -7.68 9.39
CA PRO A 98 -5.08 -7.35 8.04
C PRO A 98 -6.61 -7.18 7.91
N GLU A 99 -7.38 -7.80 8.80
CA GLU A 99 -8.85 -7.73 8.81
C GLU A 99 -9.42 -6.60 9.67
N LEU A 100 -8.60 -5.93 10.50
CA LEU A 100 -9.10 -4.98 11.52
C LEU A 100 -10.06 -3.93 10.96
N PRO A 101 -9.82 -3.29 9.80
CA PRO A 101 -10.75 -2.31 9.24
C PRO A 101 -12.13 -2.88 8.91
N TRP A 102 -12.28 -4.19 8.67
CA TRP A 102 -13.54 -4.84 8.29
C TRP A 102 -14.05 -5.84 9.31
N LEU A 103 -13.30 -6.11 10.37
CA LEU A 103 -13.57 -7.15 11.36
C LEU A 103 -15.00 -7.04 11.92
N PHE A 104 -15.44 -5.82 12.21
CA PHE A 104 -16.77 -5.54 12.75
C PHE A 104 -17.72 -4.88 11.73
N SER A 105 -17.39 -4.83 10.43
CA SER A 105 -18.33 -4.19 9.49
C SER A 105 -19.65 -4.98 9.39
N PRO A 106 -20.81 -4.35 9.63
CA PRO A 106 -22.13 -4.99 9.67
C PRO A 106 -22.68 -5.34 8.28
N LEU A 107 -21.87 -5.12 7.24
CA LEU A 107 -22.26 -5.28 5.84
C LEU A 107 -21.79 -6.63 5.32
N VAL A 108 -22.66 -7.20 4.50
CA VAL A 108 -22.38 -8.39 3.72
C VAL A 108 -21.38 -8.02 2.63
N PRO A 109 -20.32 -8.82 2.42
CA PRO A 109 -19.40 -8.63 1.32
C PRO A 109 -20.14 -8.51 -0.01
N ALA A 110 -20.09 -7.32 -0.62
CA ALA A 110 -20.72 -7.08 -1.91
C ALA A 110 -19.91 -7.77 -3.02
N ALA A 111 -20.61 -8.29 -4.05
CA ALA A 111 -19.96 -8.88 -5.23
C ALA A 111 -19.01 -7.90 -5.96
N SER A 112 -19.22 -6.59 -5.76
CA SER A 112 -18.39 -5.52 -6.32
C SER A 112 -17.03 -5.33 -5.63
N ALA A 113 -16.71 -6.14 -4.60
CA ALA A 113 -15.52 -6.00 -3.74
C ALA A 113 -15.41 -4.64 -3.00
N ARG A 114 -16.50 -3.85 -2.97
CA ARG A 114 -16.57 -2.54 -2.30
C ARG A 114 -17.02 -2.66 -0.86
N GLN A 115 -16.26 -3.41 -0.06
CA GLN A 115 -16.58 -3.61 1.35
C GLN A 115 -16.20 -2.38 2.18
N ARG A 116 -17.19 -1.74 2.80
CA ARG A 116 -16.92 -0.56 3.66
C ARG A 116 -16.31 -0.99 5.00
N PRO A 117 -15.19 -0.38 5.42
CA PRO A 117 -14.61 -0.63 6.74
C PRO A 117 -15.51 -0.07 7.84
N TRP A 118 -15.43 -0.62 9.06
CA TRP A 118 -16.13 -0.11 10.25
C TRP A 118 -15.36 1.01 10.96
N LEU A 119 -14.11 1.22 10.54
CA LEU A 119 -13.25 2.32 10.94
C LEU A 119 -12.97 3.23 9.74
N CYS A 120 -12.79 4.51 10.01
CA CYS A 120 -12.37 5.50 9.03
C CYS A 120 -11.26 6.37 9.63
N LEU A 121 -10.24 6.67 8.83
CA LEU A 121 -9.27 7.69 9.18
C LEU A 121 -9.78 9.05 8.66
N ILE A 122 -10.08 9.95 9.58
CA ILE A 122 -10.41 11.34 9.26
C ILE A 122 -9.25 12.25 9.64
N VAL A 123 -9.05 13.29 8.86
CA VAL A 123 -8.06 14.34 9.13
C VAL A 123 -8.80 15.65 9.08
N VAL A 124 -8.84 16.33 10.22
CA VAL A 124 -9.58 17.58 10.38
C VAL A 124 -8.63 18.69 10.77
N ARG A 125 -8.93 19.93 10.35
CA ARG A 125 -8.11 21.06 10.79
C ARG A 125 -8.20 21.22 12.29
N GLN A 126 -7.05 21.45 12.93
CA GLN A 126 -6.99 21.59 14.39
C GLN A 126 -7.79 22.79 14.91
N ASP A 127 -7.93 23.86 14.13
CA ASP A 127 -8.73 25.04 14.52
C ASP A 127 -10.25 24.84 14.35
N ARG A 128 -10.69 23.69 13.83
CA ARG A 128 -12.09 23.30 13.64
C ARG A 128 -12.47 22.06 14.43
N ALA A 129 -11.60 21.60 15.33
CA ALA A 129 -11.82 20.38 16.08
C ALA A 129 -11.28 20.47 17.50
N SER A 130 -12.04 19.92 18.45
CA SER A 130 -11.59 19.70 19.83
C SER A 130 -11.74 18.22 20.20
N VAL A 131 -10.83 17.73 21.03
CA VAL A 131 -10.94 16.39 21.62
C VAL A 131 -10.86 16.52 23.12
N GLU A 132 -11.86 15.95 23.79
CA GLU A 132 -11.99 15.95 25.24
C GLU A 132 -12.07 14.52 25.75
N SER A 133 -11.47 14.24 26.90
CA SER A 133 -11.60 12.96 27.58
C SER A 133 -12.51 13.13 28.79
N ASP A 134 -13.55 12.31 28.89
CA ASP A 134 -14.46 12.27 30.03
C ASP A 134 -14.41 10.87 30.64
N PRO A 135 -14.11 10.70 31.94
CA PRO A 135 -14.12 9.39 32.59
C PRO A 135 -15.47 8.65 32.52
N ARG A 136 -16.56 9.34 32.17
CA ARG A 136 -17.90 8.77 32.00
C ARG A 136 -18.14 8.21 30.60
N THR A 137 -17.32 8.57 29.61
CA THR A 137 -17.42 8.03 28.26
C THR A 137 -16.34 6.98 28.03
N PRO A 138 -16.61 5.91 27.27
CA PRO A 138 -15.60 4.88 27.00
C PRO A 138 -14.38 5.41 26.24
N LEU A 139 -14.61 6.32 25.28
CA LEU A 139 -13.56 6.90 24.43
C LEU A 139 -13.50 8.42 24.55
N PRO A 140 -12.35 9.05 24.21
CA PRO A 140 -12.27 10.47 23.96
C PRO A 140 -13.28 10.91 22.91
N VAL A 141 -13.84 12.10 23.09
CA VAL A 141 -14.89 12.67 22.26
C VAL A 141 -14.32 13.78 21.39
N LEU A 142 -14.37 13.58 20.07
CA LEU A 142 -14.06 14.57 19.05
C LEU A 142 -15.32 15.35 18.69
N ARG A 143 -15.22 16.68 18.78
CA ARG A 143 -16.19 17.61 18.19
C ARG A 143 -15.57 18.24 16.94
N VAL A 144 -16.24 18.07 15.80
CA VAL A 144 -15.83 18.64 14.52
C VAL A 144 -16.81 19.75 14.15
N GLU A 145 -16.31 20.97 14.00
CA GLU A 145 -17.04 22.12 13.48
C GLU A 145 -16.85 22.25 11.97
N ALA A 146 -17.82 22.88 11.29
CA ALA A 146 -17.88 22.93 9.83
C ALA A 146 -17.71 21.54 9.19
N ALA A 147 -18.30 20.51 9.81
CA ALA A 147 -18.02 19.11 9.50
C ALA A 147 -18.32 18.73 8.03
N THR A 148 -19.22 19.44 7.36
CA THR A 148 -19.45 19.34 5.91
C THR A 148 -18.17 19.52 5.05
N GLN A 149 -17.20 20.31 5.53
CA GLN A 149 -15.92 20.57 4.85
C GLN A 149 -14.79 19.65 5.33
N GLU A 150 -15.00 18.96 6.45
CA GLU A 150 -13.94 18.23 7.16
C GLU A 150 -14.11 16.71 7.05
N LEU A 151 -15.35 16.21 6.96
CA LEU A 151 -15.66 14.78 6.94
C LEU A 151 -15.85 14.26 5.51
N PRO A 152 -15.27 13.09 5.18
CA PRO A 152 -15.38 12.51 3.85
C PRO A 152 -16.73 11.80 3.64
N ASP A 153 -17.04 11.43 2.38
CA ASP A 153 -18.21 10.60 2.08
C ASP A 153 -17.99 9.13 2.48
N LEU A 154 -18.68 8.66 3.50
CA LEU A 154 -18.59 7.26 3.93
C LEU A 154 -19.07 6.25 2.88
N GLY A 155 -19.82 6.69 1.86
CA GLY A 155 -20.15 5.88 0.67
C GLY A 155 -18.91 5.45 -0.14
N GLU A 156 -17.82 6.21 -0.05
CA GLU A 156 -16.56 5.98 -0.75
C GLU A 156 -15.47 5.35 0.13
N SER A 157 -15.76 5.12 1.43
CA SER A 157 -14.80 4.58 2.41
C SER A 157 -14.16 3.24 2.05
N TRP A 158 -14.81 2.44 1.19
CA TRP A 158 -14.26 1.19 0.65
C TRP A 158 -13.00 1.41 -0.21
N ALA A 159 -12.81 2.61 -0.77
CA ALA A 159 -11.69 2.93 -1.65
C ALA A 159 -10.43 3.38 -0.88
N TRP A 160 -10.56 3.64 0.43
CA TRP A 160 -9.48 4.20 1.24
C TRP A 160 -8.96 3.22 2.28
N ALA A 161 -9.25 1.93 2.09
CA ALA A 161 -8.83 0.84 2.94
C ALA A 161 -8.29 -0.30 2.07
N HIS A 162 -7.20 -0.92 2.48
CA HIS A 162 -6.72 -2.16 1.86
C HIS A 162 -5.96 -3.03 2.87
N ALA A 163 -5.95 -4.34 2.64
CA ALA A 163 -4.98 -5.22 3.26
C ALA A 163 -3.79 -5.39 2.32
N GLN A 164 -2.59 -5.53 2.89
CA GLN A 164 -1.36 -5.73 2.15
C GLN A 164 -0.73 -7.05 2.59
N VAL A 165 -0.27 -7.83 1.61
CA VAL A 165 0.46 -9.08 1.83
C VAL A 165 1.82 -8.97 1.16
N THR A 166 2.87 -9.41 1.86
CA THR A 166 4.26 -9.36 1.40
C THR A 166 4.76 -10.76 1.01
N GLY A 167 5.53 -10.85 -0.08
CA GLY A 167 6.19 -12.06 -0.56
C GLY A 167 5.49 -12.74 -1.75
N ALA A 168 6.29 -13.42 -2.57
CA ALA A 168 5.87 -13.99 -3.84
C ALA A 168 5.24 -15.38 -3.69
N GLU A 169 4.19 -15.61 -4.47
CA GLU A 169 3.50 -16.90 -4.69
C GLU A 169 2.83 -17.56 -3.47
N GLY A 170 1.70 -18.22 -3.71
CA GLY A 170 0.88 -18.89 -2.69
C GLY A 170 -0.57 -18.39 -2.61
N ASP A 171 -1.42 -19.21 -1.98
CA ASP A 171 -2.80 -18.87 -1.66
C ASP A 171 -2.83 -17.75 -0.62
N VAL A 172 -3.39 -16.58 -0.99
CA VAL A 172 -3.55 -15.43 -0.10
C VAL A 172 -4.29 -15.82 1.19
N ALA A 173 -5.30 -16.68 1.08
CA ALA A 173 -6.06 -17.12 2.24
C ALA A 173 -5.19 -17.96 3.20
N GLN A 174 -4.21 -18.70 2.69
CA GLN A 174 -3.24 -19.42 3.50
C GLN A 174 -2.28 -18.47 4.22
N VAL A 175 -1.75 -17.46 3.52
CA VAL A 175 -0.84 -16.48 4.14
C VAL A 175 -1.53 -15.71 5.27
N LEU A 176 -2.78 -15.29 5.06
CA LEU A 176 -3.58 -14.63 6.10
C LEU A 176 -3.81 -15.50 7.35
N ARG A 177 -3.76 -16.84 7.24
CA ARG A 177 -3.94 -17.76 8.37
C ARG A 177 -2.63 -18.16 9.03
N ASP A 178 -1.61 -18.46 8.22
CA ASP A 178 -0.43 -19.20 8.66
C ASP A 178 0.81 -18.30 8.77
N SER A 179 0.77 -17.08 8.25
CA SER A 179 1.91 -16.14 8.26
C SER A 179 1.44 -14.69 8.49
N PRO A 180 0.78 -14.39 9.62
CA PRO A 180 0.22 -13.06 9.89
C PRO A 180 1.28 -11.95 9.88
N GLU A 181 2.54 -12.25 10.21
CA GLU A 181 3.66 -11.31 10.20
C GLU A 181 4.01 -10.77 8.80
N ARG A 182 3.49 -11.41 7.75
CA ARG A 182 3.65 -10.96 6.35
C ARG A 182 2.51 -10.08 5.88
N THR A 183 1.59 -9.71 6.76
CA THR A 183 0.35 -9.03 6.44
C THR A 183 0.18 -7.77 7.28
N LEU A 184 -0.55 -6.80 6.75
CA LEU A 184 -1.00 -5.62 7.47
C LEU A 184 -2.27 -5.10 6.81
N SER A 185 -2.94 -4.14 7.46
CA SER A 185 -3.96 -3.33 6.80
C SER A 185 -3.64 -1.85 6.89
N ARG A 186 -4.19 -1.05 5.98
CA ARG A 186 -3.97 0.39 5.91
C ARG A 186 -5.29 1.12 5.66
N LEU A 187 -5.52 2.17 6.43
CA LEU A 187 -6.52 3.20 6.14
C LEU A 187 -5.81 4.45 5.67
N VAL A 188 -6.38 5.11 4.66
CA VAL A 188 -5.89 6.35 4.07
C VAL A 188 -6.97 7.41 4.22
N CYS A 189 -6.59 8.66 4.48
CA CYS A 189 -7.51 9.78 4.49
C CYS A 189 -7.43 10.51 3.14
N PRO A 190 -8.51 10.52 2.32
CA PRO A 190 -8.52 11.14 0.99
C PRO A 190 -8.63 12.68 1.07
N ARG A 191 -7.97 13.30 2.05
CA ARG A 191 -8.02 14.75 2.26
C ARG A 191 -6.91 15.43 1.48
N ARG A 192 -7.28 16.46 0.71
CA ARG A 192 -6.31 17.45 0.23
C ARG A 192 -5.94 18.38 1.37
N LEU A 193 -4.67 18.38 1.75
CA LEU A 193 -4.16 19.23 2.81
C LEU A 193 -3.85 20.64 2.28
N GLU A 194 -3.99 21.63 3.16
CA GLU A 194 -3.61 23.02 2.92
C GLU A 194 -2.20 23.24 3.47
N THR A 195 -1.42 24.11 2.82
CA THR A 195 -0.08 24.51 3.27
C THR A 195 -0.09 25.20 4.63
N GLY A 196 0.88 24.90 5.49
CA GLY A 196 1.11 25.64 6.75
C GLY A 196 -0.04 25.49 7.76
N LYS A 197 -0.80 24.40 7.68
CA LYS A 197 -1.93 24.14 8.57
C LYS A 197 -1.62 22.99 9.52
N SER A 198 -2.14 23.11 10.73
CA SER A 198 -2.10 22.03 11.72
C SER A 198 -3.37 21.19 11.62
N TYR A 199 -3.18 19.88 11.65
CA TYR A 199 -4.22 18.88 11.50
C TYR A 199 -4.24 17.94 12.70
N LEU A 200 -5.44 17.43 12.97
CA LEU A 200 -5.68 16.33 13.88
C LEU A 200 -6.20 15.15 13.05
N ALA A 201 -5.42 14.06 13.05
CA ALA A 201 -5.83 12.79 12.47
C ALA A 201 -6.51 11.96 13.56
N CYS A 202 -7.70 11.43 13.27
CA CYS A 202 -8.49 10.62 14.19
C CYS A 202 -8.96 9.34 13.50
N LEU A 203 -8.73 8.21 14.15
CA LEU A 203 -9.37 6.95 13.84
C LEU A 203 -10.73 6.91 14.54
N VAL A 204 -11.80 6.81 13.77
CA VAL A 204 -13.18 6.88 14.26
C VAL A 204 -14.04 5.76 13.67
N PRO A 205 -15.10 5.32 14.35
CA PRO A 205 -16.09 4.43 13.75
C PRO A 205 -16.80 5.08 12.55
N SER A 206 -17.03 4.29 11.50
CA SER A 206 -17.75 4.70 10.28
C SER A 206 -19.25 4.33 10.31
N PHE A 207 -19.70 3.60 11.33
CA PHE A 207 -21.11 3.24 11.53
C PHE A 207 -21.65 3.87 12.81
N LYS A 208 -22.92 4.29 12.75
CA LYS A 208 -23.62 4.94 13.88
C LYS A 208 -23.64 4.06 15.13
N ALA A 209 -23.73 2.73 15.00
CA ALA A 209 -23.67 1.81 16.13
C ALA A 209 -22.35 1.93 16.92
N GLY A 210 -21.22 2.06 16.21
CA GLY A 210 -19.92 2.27 16.84
C GLY A 210 -19.78 3.65 17.48
N VAL A 211 -20.36 4.68 16.84
CA VAL A 211 -20.44 6.03 17.44
C VAL A 211 -21.20 6.00 18.76
N GLN A 212 -22.36 5.34 18.82
CA GLN A 212 -23.15 5.22 20.04
C GLN A 212 -22.38 4.47 21.14
N ALA A 213 -21.75 3.35 20.79
CA ALA A 213 -20.97 2.57 21.75
C ALA A 213 -19.79 3.36 22.33
N GLY A 214 -18.99 4.00 21.48
CA GLY A 214 -17.82 4.77 21.90
C GLY A 214 -18.16 6.03 22.71
N LEU A 215 -19.35 6.62 22.49
CA LEU A 215 -19.85 7.76 23.28
C LEU A 215 -20.59 7.32 24.56
N GLY A 216 -20.73 6.01 24.83
CA GLY A 216 -21.46 5.51 25.99
C GLY A 216 -22.99 5.69 25.90
N ALA A 217 -23.52 5.88 24.70
CA ALA A 217 -24.95 6.00 24.45
C ALA A 217 -25.62 4.63 24.29
N THR A 218 -26.95 4.60 24.39
CA THR A 218 -27.74 3.42 24.02
C THR A 218 -27.51 3.08 22.54
N VAL A 219 -27.15 1.83 22.28
CA VAL A 219 -26.86 1.35 20.93
C VAL A 219 -28.12 0.72 20.33
N ASP A 220 -28.81 1.48 19.47
CA ASP A 220 -30.00 1.05 18.73
C ASP A 220 -29.76 0.95 17.21
N ALA A 221 -28.67 1.56 16.72
CA ALA A 221 -28.32 1.57 15.32
C ALA A 221 -27.89 0.17 14.83
N VAL A 222 -28.07 -0.04 13.53
CA VAL A 222 -27.76 -1.28 12.82
C VAL A 222 -26.57 -1.03 11.90
N ALA A 223 -26.81 -0.62 10.66
CA ALA A 223 -25.78 -0.48 9.62
C ALA A 223 -25.75 0.94 9.01
N GLU A 224 -26.37 1.91 9.67
CA GLU A 224 -26.36 3.31 9.26
C GLU A 224 -24.94 3.89 9.35
N PRO A 225 -24.54 4.74 8.39
CA PRO A 225 -23.25 5.43 8.46
C PRO A 225 -23.20 6.36 9.67
N ALA A 226 -21.99 6.58 10.20
CA ALA A 226 -21.74 7.44 11.36
C ALA A 226 -22.17 8.90 11.12
N TRP A 227 -22.05 9.37 9.87
CA TRP A 227 -22.59 10.64 9.41
C TRP A 227 -23.13 10.50 7.99
N VAL A 228 -24.02 11.41 7.61
CA VAL A 228 -24.57 11.52 6.25
C VAL A 228 -23.69 12.42 5.39
N THR A 229 -23.81 12.33 4.06
CA THR A 229 -23.15 13.22 3.10
C THR A 229 -24.22 14.03 2.35
N PRO A 230 -24.20 15.37 2.38
CA PRO A 230 -23.28 16.22 3.15
C PRO A 230 -23.47 16.10 4.67
N ALA A 231 -22.39 16.19 5.43
CA ALA A 231 -22.43 16.13 6.89
C ALA A 231 -23.13 17.37 7.48
N PRO A 232 -23.77 17.26 8.67
CA PRO A 232 -24.29 18.43 9.38
C PRO A 232 -23.17 19.40 9.77
N SER A 233 -23.54 20.61 10.23
CA SER A 233 -22.54 21.65 10.56
C SER A 233 -21.55 21.23 11.65
N THR A 234 -22.03 20.46 12.62
CA THR A 234 -21.24 19.97 13.75
C THR A 234 -21.49 18.47 13.89
N VAL A 235 -20.43 17.69 14.07
CA VAL A 235 -20.50 16.23 14.30
C VAL A 235 -19.68 15.89 15.53
N THR A 236 -20.18 14.95 16.34
CA THR A 236 -19.50 14.41 17.52
C THR A 236 -19.19 12.94 17.29
N LEU A 237 -17.93 12.54 17.47
CA LEU A 237 -17.43 11.18 17.21
C LEU A 237 -16.56 10.70 18.38
N PRO A 238 -16.61 9.41 18.73
CA PRO A 238 -15.59 8.82 19.59
C PRO A 238 -14.29 8.61 18.81
N VAL A 239 -13.16 8.61 19.51
CA VAL A 239 -11.82 8.49 18.92
C VAL A 239 -11.08 7.29 19.49
N ASP A 240 -10.79 6.30 18.66
CA ASP A 240 -10.01 5.12 19.05
C ASP A 240 -8.50 5.43 19.10
N HIS A 241 -8.03 6.28 18.19
CA HIS A 241 -6.63 6.69 18.10
C HIS A 241 -6.52 8.08 17.47
N GLN A 242 -5.54 8.88 17.91
CA GLN A 242 -5.30 10.21 17.35
C GLN A 242 -3.84 10.65 17.37
N TRP A 243 -3.47 11.49 16.42
CA TRP A 243 -2.20 12.21 16.42
C TRP A 243 -2.33 13.55 15.70
N ARG A 244 -1.35 14.43 15.94
CA ARG A 244 -1.28 15.76 15.33
C ARG A 244 -0.11 15.84 14.37
N PHE A 245 -0.25 16.68 13.36
CA PHE A 245 0.84 17.04 12.45
C PHE A 245 0.57 18.40 11.81
N THR A 246 1.59 18.97 11.18
CA THR A 246 1.53 20.23 10.44
C THR A 246 2.09 20.01 9.04
N THR A 247 1.53 20.71 8.06
CA THR A 247 2.01 20.69 6.69
C THR A 247 3.03 21.79 6.43
N GLY A 248 4.06 21.42 5.67
CA GLY A 248 5.12 22.34 5.23
C GLY A 248 4.73 23.14 3.99
N GLY A 249 5.45 24.23 3.71
CA GLY A 249 5.20 25.10 2.55
C GLY A 249 6.29 25.15 1.49
N VAL A 250 7.47 24.57 1.75
CA VAL A 250 8.63 24.69 0.86
C VAL A 250 9.23 23.32 0.58
N GLY A 251 9.49 23.03 -0.70
CA GLY A 251 10.32 21.89 -1.07
C GLY A 251 9.59 20.59 -1.43
N GLU A 252 8.26 20.60 -1.63
CA GLU A 252 7.57 19.43 -2.21
C GLU A 252 8.23 19.03 -3.54
N PHE A 253 8.37 17.73 -3.80
CA PHE A 253 9.06 17.23 -5.00
C PHE A 253 8.47 17.83 -6.27
N ALA A 254 7.14 17.98 -6.34
CA ALA A 254 6.46 18.57 -7.49
C ALA A 254 6.86 20.04 -7.73
N SER A 255 7.06 20.82 -6.67
CA SER A 255 7.51 22.22 -6.75
C SER A 255 8.96 22.29 -7.22
N LEU A 256 9.84 21.42 -6.69
CA LEU A 256 11.23 21.33 -7.15
C LEU A 256 11.33 20.84 -8.61
N ALA A 257 10.53 19.85 -8.99
CA ALA A 257 10.47 19.33 -10.36
C ALA A 257 10.00 20.40 -11.35
N ARG A 258 9.03 21.25 -10.98
CA ARG A 258 8.58 22.39 -11.81
C ARG A 258 9.65 23.48 -11.97
N ARG A 259 10.63 23.55 -11.08
CA ARG A 259 11.77 24.50 -11.17
C ARG A 259 12.91 23.97 -12.04
N LEU A 260 12.83 22.74 -12.54
CA LEU A 260 13.83 22.21 -13.46
C LEU A 260 13.71 22.94 -14.80
N GLU A 261 14.77 23.66 -15.15
CA GLU A 261 14.90 24.30 -16.46
C GLU A 261 15.76 23.42 -17.36
N PRO A 262 15.26 22.98 -18.53
CA PRO A 262 16.09 22.29 -19.49
C PRO A 262 17.20 23.23 -19.97
N ARG A 263 18.44 22.75 -19.97
CA ARG A 263 19.58 23.46 -20.56
C ARG A 263 20.12 22.66 -21.71
N GLU A 264 20.18 23.28 -22.88
CA GLU A 264 20.92 22.72 -24.01
C GLU A 264 22.41 22.76 -23.67
N LEU A 265 23.02 21.58 -23.59
CA LEU A 265 24.45 21.44 -23.46
C LEU A 265 25.08 21.55 -24.84
N ASP A 266 26.26 22.17 -24.91
CA ASP A 266 27.07 22.21 -26.13
C ASP A 266 27.34 20.76 -26.62
N ALA A 267 27.41 20.56 -27.94
CA ALA A 267 27.80 19.31 -28.56
C ALA A 267 29.12 18.77 -27.99
N ALA A 268 30.06 19.66 -27.63
CA ALA A 268 31.35 19.31 -27.04
C ALA A 268 31.26 18.63 -25.66
N VAL A 269 30.13 18.73 -24.94
CA VAL A 269 29.94 18.10 -23.62
C VAL A 269 29.65 16.60 -23.74
N SER A 270 29.26 16.13 -24.93
CA SER A 270 28.74 14.77 -25.13
C SER A 270 29.83 13.71 -25.32
N THR A 271 31.05 14.13 -25.70
CA THR A 271 32.14 13.19 -26.02
C THR A 271 33.50 13.62 -25.50
N ARG A 272 34.39 12.63 -25.35
CA ARG A 272 35.84 12.86 -25.25
C ARG A 272 36.56 12.19 -26.43
N PRO A 273 37.57 12.82 -27.02
CA PRO A 273 38.32 12.20 -28.12
C PRO A 273 39.01 10.93 -27.61
N MET A 274 38.73 9.82 -28.28
CA MET A 274 39.36 8.52 -28.09
C MET A 274 40.23 8.25 -29.31
N ASP A 275 41.54 8.30 -29.12
CA ASP A 275 42.51 7.97 -30.16
C ASP A 275 42.56 6.45 -30.38
N LEU A 276 42.21 6.01 -31.58
CA LEU A 276 42.26 4.62 -32.02
C LEU A 276 43.39 4.36 -33.03
N SER A 277 44.36 5.25 -33.16
CA SER A 277 45.53 5.04 -34.03
C SER A 277 46.41 3.86 -33.59
N ASN A 278 46.36 3.49 -32.31
CA ASN A 278 47.01 2.29 -31.77
C ASN A 278 46.15 1.64 -30.65
N PRO A 279 45.07 0.92 -31.01
CA PRO A 279 44.12 0.37 -30.05
C PRO A 279 44.67 -0.83 -29.26
N ARG A 280 45.84 -1.35 -29.67
CA ARG A 280 46.50 -2.55 -29.12
C ARG A 280 45.57 -3.78 -29.18
N GLY A 281 45.96 -4.89 -28.54
CA GLY A 281 45.11 -6.08 -28.44
C GLY A 281 44.88 -6.85 -29.75
N GLY A 282 45.60 -6.51 -30.83
CA GLY A 282 45.39 -7.11 -32.16
C GLY A 282 44.30 -6.40 -32.99
N LEU A 283 43.73 -5.31 -32.47
CA LEU A 283 42.80 -4.47 -33.22
C LEU A 283 43.56 -3.65 -34.28
N PRO A 284 43.00 -3.50 -35.50
CA PRO A 284 43.59 -2.64 -36.52
C PRO A 284 43.50 -1.16 -36.10
N PRO A 285 44.43 -0.29 -36.51
CA PRO A 285 44.30 1.15 -36.32
C PRO A 285 42.99 1.69 -36.90
N SER A 286 42.40 2.68 -36.24
CA SER A 286 41.18 3.37 -36.69
C SER A 286 41.25 4.88 -36.42
N ALA A 287 40.26 5.61 -36.91
CA ALA A 287 40.15 7.05 -36.70
C ALA A 287 39.86 7.38 -35.23
N THR A 288 40.23 8.59 -34.79
CA THR A 288 39.79 9.13 -33.50
C THR A 288 38.27 9.24 -33.47
N LEU A 289 37.64 8.75 -32.40
CA LEU A 289 36.19 8.80 -32.21
C LEU A 289 35.84 9.50 -30.90
N GLY A 290 34.67 10.12 -30.84
CA GLY A 290 34.11 10.62 -29.60
C GLY A 290 33.60 9.49 -28.70
N LEU A 291 34.29 9.23 -27.58
CA LEU A 291 33.78 8.41 -26.49
C LEU A 291 32.58 9.10 -25.84
N GLU A 292 31.42 8.49 -25.92
CA GLU A 292 30.16 9.05 -25.41
C GLU A 292 30.04 8.98 -23.89
N GLY A 293 29.55 10.07 -23.28
CA GLY A 293 29.18 10.11 -21.87
C GLY A 293 27.72 9.76 -21.59
N ALA A 294 27.34 9.76 -20.30
CA ALA A 294 25.96 9.51 -19.86
C ALA A 294 24.98 10.65 -20.20
N LEU A 295 25.51 11.86 -20.43
CA LEU A 295 24.74 13.02 -20.88
C LEU A 295 25.02 13.26 -22.37
N ARG A 296 23.96 13.46 -23.15
CA ARG A 296 24.06 13.79 -24.58
C ARG A 296 23.31 15.07 -24.87
N SER A 297 23.95 15.96 -25.63
CA SER A 297 23.29 17.12 -26.22
C SER A 297 22.25 16.66 -27.25
N PRO A 298 21.10 17.34 -27.39
CA PRO A 298 20.17 17.10 -28.50
C PRO A 298 20.79 17.31 -29.88
N LEU A 299 21.85 18.12 -29.96
CA LEU A 299 22.62 18.40 -31.19
C LEU A 299 23.73 17.37 -31.44
N PHE A 300 23.89 16.39 -30.54
CA PHE A 300 24.94 15.40 -30.64
C PHE A 300 24.70 14.46 -31.83
N THR A 301 25.71 14.32 -32.68
CA THR A 301 25.78 13.28 -33.71
C THR A 301 26.82 12.25 -33.28
N ARG A 302 26.41 10.99 -33.19
CA ARG A 302 27.30 9.88 -32.85
C ARG A 302 28.34 9.70 -33.96
N ASP A 303 29.61 9.71 -33.57
CA ASP A 303 30.68 9.20 -34.42
C ASP A 303 30.45 7.71 -34.65
N ARG A 304 30.40 7.31 -35.92
CA ARG A 304 30.39 5.90 -36.28
C ARG A 304 31.83 5.48 -36.44
N LEU A 305 32.18 4.29 -35.93
CA LEU A 305 33.27 3.57 -36.56
C LEU A 305 32.96 3.53 -38.06
N GLY A 306 33.91 3.97 -38.89
CA GLY A 306 33.71 3.95 -40.33
C GLY A 306 33.31 2.55 -40.81
N THR A 307 32.88 2.40 -42.07
CA THR A 307 32.52 1.09 -42.65
C THR A 307 33.69 0.10 -42.77
N ASP A 308 34.80 0.35 -42.07
CA ASP A 308 35.95 -0.54 -42.00
C ASP A 308 35.62 -1.73 -41.09
N THR A 309 34.93 -2.70 -41.69
CA THR A 309 34.44 -3.94 -41.05
C THR A 309 35.54 -4.77 -40.37
N GLY A 310 36.82 -4.44 -40.55
CA GLY A 310 37.94 -5.12 -39.91
C GLY A 310 38.03 -4.86 -38.40
N PHE A 311 37.84 -3.62 -37.96
CA PHE A 311 37.93 -3.28 -36.55
C PHE A 311 36.80 -3.93 -35.73
N GLU A 312 35.56 -3.77 -36.19
CA GLU A 312 34.38 -4.34 -35.53
C GLU A 312 34.46 -5.87 -35.44
N ARG A 313 34.92 -6.52 -36.52
CA ARG A 313 35.07 -7.98 -36.58
C ARG A 313 36.14 -8.50 -35.61
N GLU A 314 37.29 -7.83 -35.51
CA GLU A 314 38.32 -8.23 -34.53
C GLU A 314 37.93 -7.88 -33.09
N LEU A 315 37.21 -6.77 -32.87
CA LEU A 315 36.65 -6.43 -31.57
C LEU A 315 35.61 -7.47 -31.13
N GLU A 316 34.73 -7.89 -32.04
CA GLU A 316 33.74 -8.93 -31.79
C GLU A 316 34.40 -10.27 -31.42
N LYS A 317 35.49 -10.65 -32.11
CA LYS A 317 36.29 -11.83 -31.75
C LYS A 317 36.91 -11.72 -30.36
N LEU A 318 37.42 -10.55 -29.98
CA LEU A 318 38.00 -10.32 -28.65
C LEU A 318 36.93 -10.39 -27.55
N LEU A 319 35.76 -9.78 -27.78
CA LEU A 319 34.65 -9.75 -26.83
C LEU A 319 33.99 -11.13 -26.64
N ASN A 320 33.88 -11.91 -27.72
CA ASN A 320 33.30 -13.25 -27.71
C ASN A 320 34.32 -14.37 -27.47
N GLY A 321 35.62 -14.05 -27.40
CA GLY A 321 36.68 -15.00 -27.11
C GLY A 321 36.56 -15.62 -25.72
N GLN A 322 36.84 -16.92 -25.60
CA GLN A 322 36.94 -17.56 -24.28
C GLN A 322 38.29 -17.21 -23.63
N PRO A 323 38.34 -16.92 -22.31
CA PRO A 323 39.59 -16.68 -21.61
C PRO A 323 40.47 -17.94 -21.71
N GLY A 324 41.61 -17.85 -22.39
CA GLY A 324 42.58 -18.94 -22.47
C GLY A 324 43.44 -19.02 -21.20
N GLN A 325 43.89 -20.23 -20.83
CA GLN A 325 44.71 -20.48 -19.62
C GLN A 325 46.07 -19.74 -19.60
N ALA A 326 46.54 -19.19 -20.73
CA ALA A 326 47.85 -18.55 -20.86
C ALA A 326 47.83 -17.00 -20.86
N LYS A 327 46.66 -16.35 -20.96
CA LYS A 327 46.52 -14.89 -20.90
C LYS A 327 45.26 -14.50 -20.15
N THR A 328 45.40 -13.78 -19.05
CA THR A 328 44.28 -13.18 -18.33
C THR A 328 43.66 -12.08 -19.19
N VAL A 329 42.50 -12.35 -19.79
CA VAL A 329 41.70 -11.37 -20.53
C VAL A 329 40.57 -10.91 -19.62
N VAL A 330 40.57 -9.63 -19.25
CA VAL A 330 39.45 -9.00 -18.54
C VAL A 330 38.46 -8.51 -19.60
N LEU A 331 37.30 -9.15 -19.65
CA LEU A 331 36.20 -8.75 -20.52
C LEU A 331 35.31 -7.74 -19.80
N PRO A 332 34.69 -6.78 -20.51
CA PRO A 332 33.72 -5.88 -19.89
C PRO A 332 32.55 -6.69 -19.29
N PRO A 333 31.97 -6.23 -18.16
CA PRO A 333 30.80 -6.88 -17.59
C PRO A 333 29.63 -6.82 -18.57
N ALA A 334 28.88 -7.91 -18.71
CA ALA A 334 27.64 -7.88 -19.48
C ALA A 334 26.60 -7.08 -18.69
N TYR A 335 26.30 -5.88 -19.17
CA TYR A 335 25.35 -4.99 -18.50
C TYR A 335 23.98 -5.66 -18.45
N GLY A 336 23.47 -5.92 -17.25
CA GLY A 336 22.21 -6.65 -17.04
C GLY A 336 22.33 -8.16 -16.89
N GLU A 337 23.53 -8.76 -16.81
CA GLU A 337 23.69 -10.22 -16.63
C GLU A 337 23.03 -10.78 -15.35
N HIS A 338 22.82 -9.93 -14.35
CA HIS A 338 22.11 -10.27 -13.11
C HIS A 338 20.59 -10.05 -13.22
N HIS A 339 20.10 -9.49 -14.34
CA HIS A 339 18.71 -9.10 -14.56
C HIS A 339 18.04 -9.82 -15.75
N THR A 340 18.80 -10.53 -16.61
CA THR A 340 18.27 -11.34 -17.71
C THR A 340 18.73 -12.80 -17.64
N PRO A 341 17.94 -13.76 -18.16
CA PRO A 341 18.37 -15.15 -18.29
C PRO A 341 19.64 -15.24 -19.14
N ARG A 342 20.63 -15.99 -18.67
CA ARG A 342 21.95 -16.12 -19.31
C ARG A 342 21.79 -16.56 -20.78
N PRO A 343 22.23 -15.78 -21.78
CA PRO A 343 22.24 -16.23 -23.16
C PRO A 343 23.16 -17.46 -23.31
N PRO A 344 22.99 -18.28 -24.38
CA PRO A 344 23.87 -19.41 -24.64
C PRO A 344 25.34 -18.96 -24.66
N ALA A 345 26.25 -19.84 -24.22
CA ALA A 345 27.64 -19.55 -23.84
C ALA A 345 28.53 -18.85 -24.90
N ASN A 346 28.00 -18.63 -26.11
CA ASN A 346 28.73 -18.14 -27.28
C ASN A 346 28.26 -16.74 -27.75
N GLN A 347 27.38 -16.05 -27.01
CA GLN A 347 26.90 -14.73 -27.39
C GLN A 347 26.80 -13.81 -26.16
N LYS A 348 27.76 -12.89 -26.02
CA LYS A 348 27.80 -11.94 -24.88
C LYS A 348 27.14 -10.59 -25.18
N PHE A 349 26.80 -10.32 -26.43
CA PHE A 349 26.14 -9.07 -26.85
C PHE A 349 24.95 -9.37 -27.76
N LEU A 350 23.87 -8.60 -27.59
CA LEU A 350 22.77 -8.54 -28.54
C LEU A 350 23.27 -7.81 -29.80
N THR A 351 23.16 -8.46 -30.95
CA THR A 351 23.28 -7.78 -32.24
C THR A 351 22.15 -6.73 -32.32
N VAL A 352 22.51 -5.45 -32.48
CA VAL A 352 21.55 -4.35 -32.68
C VAL A 352 21.14 -4.30 -34.14
#